data_AF-A0AB73M2I1-F1
#
_entry.id   AF-A0AB73M2I1-F1
#
_cell.length_a   1.000
_cell.length_b   1.000
_cell.length_c   1.000
_cell.angle_alpha   90.00
_cell.angle_beta   90.00
_cell.angle_gamma   90.00
#
_symmetry.space_group_name_H-M   'P 1'
#
loop_
_entity.id
_entity.type
_entity.pdbx_description
1 polymer ?
#
loop_
_entity_poly.entity_id
_entity_poly.type
_entity_poly.pdbx_seq_one_letter_code
_entity_poly.pdbx_strand_id
1 'polypeptide(L)'
;MDMIKHATIYAAAVASVTACGGGVSHDAVPADQSVLPLATSESASPCSSATADVLKSAAQMSGHEALSGSFTVKKVLCSGDWAKARISMKAPNTNPPSIVLFHNDGAGWRTVTYGSGFGCAGEGVPPSIAAELEC
;
A
#
# COMPACT_ATOMS: atom_id res chain seq x y z
N MET A 1 -15.08 -15.49 -40.52
CA MET A 1 -15.19 -14.12 -40.00
C MET A 1 -14.25 -13.99 -38.80
N ASP A 2 -13.11 -13.36 -39.04
CA ASP A 2 -12.14 -12.91 -38.04
C ASP A 2 -12.69 -11.73 -37.23
N MET A 3 -12.56 -11.75 -35.90
CA MET A 3 -12.56 -10.55 -35.05
C MET A 3 -11.66 -10.76 -33.81
N ILE A 4 -10.35 -10.59 -34.01
CA ILE A 4 -9.38 -10.19 -32.98
C ILE A 4 -9.49 -8.67 -32.83
N LYS A 5 -9.67 -8.13 -31.60
CA LYS A 5 -9.60 -6.69 -31.24
C LYS A 5 -9.98 -6.51 -29.75
N HIS A 6 -9.22 -5.92 -28.81
CA HIS A 6 -8.01 -5.10 -28.81
C HIS A 6 -7.26 -5.30 -27.48
N ALA A 7 -5.96 -5.56 -27.54
CA ALA A 7 -5.04 -5.27 -26.45
C ALA A 7 -4.58 -3.81 -26.59
N THR A 8 -4.90 -2.97 -25.60
CA THR A 8 -4.42 -1.60 -25.52
C THR A 8 -2.94 -1.63 -25.14
N ILE A 9 -2.08 -1.52 -26.15
CA ILE A 9 -0.64 -1.32 -25.96
C ILE A 9 -0.44 0.15 -25.61
N TYR A 10 -0.12 0.44 -24.35
CA TYR A 10 0.37 1.74 -23.91
C TYR A 10 1.74 1.98 -24.55
N ALA A 11 1.77 2.81 -25.59
CA ALA A 11 2.99 3.29 -26.22
C ALA A 11 3.63 4.35 -25.31
N ALA A 12 4.73 3.99 -24.63
CA ALA A 12 5.63 4.98 -24.04
C ALA A 12 6.54 5.52 -25.15
N ALA A 13 6.15 6.64 -25.76
CA ALA A 13 7.01 7.41 -26.64
C ALA A 13 8.02 8.18 -25.79
N VAL A 14 9.21 7.61 -25.60
CA VAL A 14 10.40 8.39 -25.17
C VAL A 14 11.13 8.88 -26.41
N ALA A 15 10.80 10.10 -26.82
CA ALA A 15 11.59 10.86 -27.76
C ALA A 15 12.89 11.28 -27.05
N SER A 16 14.02 10.72 -27.48
CA SER A 16 15.34 11.27 -27.14
C SER A 16 15.95 11.83 -28.41
N VAL A 17 15.99 13.15 -28.49
CA VAL A 17 16.64 13.92 -29.55
C VAL A 17 18.13 13.89 -29.25
N THR A 18 18.92 13.13 -30.01
CA THR A 18 20.39 13.22 -29.93
C THR A 18 20.88 14.14 -31.04
N ALA A 19 21.15 15.39 -30.66
CA ALA A 19 21.81 16.35 -31.53
C ALA A 19 23.35 16.21 -31.43
N CYS A 20 23.95 15.95 -32.59
CA CYS A 20 25.33 16.18 -33.05
C CYS A 20 26.52 16.12 -32.08
N GLY A 21 27.35 15.09 -32.26
CA GLY A 21 28.79 15.10 -31.96
C GLY A 21 29.49 14.03 -32.80
N GLY A 22 30.26 14.45 -33.81
CA GLY A 22 31.00 13.56 -34.69
C GLY A 22 32.30 13.04 -34.05
N GLY A 23 32.75 11.85 -34.48
CA GLY A 23 34.05 11.29 -34.13
C GLY A 23 34.13 9.80 -34.48
N VAL A 24 35.22 9.38 -35.10
CA VAL A 24 35.43 8.13 -35.84
C VAL A 24 36.00 6.96 -35.00
N SER A 25 35.64 5.74 -35.43
CA SER A 25 36.38 4.46 -35.41
C SER A 25 36.94 3.79 -34.13
N HIS A 26 36.48 2.53 -33.96
CA HIS A 26 37.13 1.29 -33.48
C HIS A 26 37.52 1.30 -31.98
N ASP A 27 37.19 0.32 -31.15
CA ASP A 27 37.44 -1.12 -31.25
C ASP A 27 36.58 -1.86 -30.17
N ALA A 28 36.32 -3.15 -30.34
CA ALA A 28 35.45 -3.93 -29.46
C ALA A 28 36.15 -4.28 -28.12
N VAL A 29 35.70 -3.68 -27.01
CA VAL A 29 36.00 -4.18 -25.66
C VAL A 29 34.85 -5.10 -25.24
N PRO A 30 35.09 -6.39 -24.92
CA PRO A 30 34.04 -7.20 -24.29
C PRO A 30 33.77 -6.58 -22.92
N ALA A 31 32.59 -5.98 -22.78
CA ALA A 31 32.11 -5.46 -21.52
C ALA A 31 32.05 -6.59 -20.49
N ASP A 32 33.00 -6.52 -19.56
CA ASP A 32 32.80 -6.54 -18.12
C ASP A 32 31.42 -7.05 -17.71
N GLN A 33 31.42 -8.19 -16.99
CA GLN A 33 30.24 -8.76 -16.37
C GLN A 33 29.55 -7.69 -15.52
N SER A 34 28.56 -7.03 -16.11
CA SER A 34 27.63 -6.18 -15.40
C SER A 34 26.82 -7.08 -14.48
N VAL A 35 27.34 -7.28 -13.28
CA VAL A 35 26.54 -7.68 -12.12
C VAL A 35 25.48 -6.59 -12.02
N LEU A 36 24.30 -6.90 -12.56
CA LEU A 36 23.08 -6.14 -12.32
C LEU A 36 23.04 -5.84 -10.82
N PRO A 37 22.90 -4.59 -10.40
CA PRO A 37 22.58 -4.32 -9.01
C PRO A 37 21.29 -5.08 -8.76
N LEU A 38 21.36 -6.13 -7.93
CA LEU A 38 20.17 -6.69 -7.34
C LEU A 38 19.64 -5.58 -6.45
N ALA A 39 18.79 -4.73 -7.03
CA ALA A 39 18.00 -3.78 -6.28
C ALA A 39 17.15 -4.65 -5.38
N THR A 40 17.64 -4.88 -4.16
CA THR A 40 16.78 -5.25 -3.04
C THR A 40 15.81 -4.09 -2.97
N SER A 41 14.67 -4.25 -3.65
CA SER A 41 13.51 -3.40 -3.44
C SER A 41 13.09 -3.69 -2.01
N GLU A 42 13.76 -3.03 -1.07
CA GLU A 42 13.27 -2.86 0.28
C GLU A 42 11.93 -2.17 0.05
N SER A 43 10.87 -2.98 0.12
CA SER A 43 9.52 -2.50 -0.05
C SER A 43 9.33 -1.48 1.05
N ALA A 44 9.48 -0.20 0.70
CA ALA A 44 9.37 0.88 1.64
C ALA A 44 8.04 0.70 2.36
N SER A 45 8.09 0.55 3.68
CA SER A 45 6.88 0.28 4.45
C SER A 45 5.84 1.36 4.11
N PRO A 46 4.59 0.98 3.81
CA PRO A 46 3.53 1.93 3.49
C PRO A 46 3.14 2.82 4.67
N CYS A 47 3.72 2.65 5.86
CA CYS A 47 3.34 3.38 7.07
C CYS A 47 3.42 4.90 6.96
N SER A 48 4.33 5.46 6.16
CA SER A 48 4.35 6.90 5.89
C SER A 48 3.06 7.41 5.23
N SER A 49 2.33 6.55 4.53
CA SER A 49 1.03 6.85 3.91
C SER A 49 -0.18 6.56 4.82
N ALA A 50 0.02 5.94 5.98
CA ALA A 50 -1.03 5.57 6.94
C ALA A 50 -1.52 6.79 7.76
N THR A 51 -1.81 7.90 7.08
CA THR A 51 -2.29 9.13 7.72
C THR A 51 -3.75 8.99 8.15
N ALA A 52 -4.17 9.82 9.11
CA ALA A 52 -5.53 9.83 9.62
C ALA A 52 -6.58 9.99 8.50
N ASP A 53 -6.34 10.87 7.53
CA ASP A 53 -7.24 11.14 6.42
C ASP A 53 -7.31 9.99 5.40
N VAL A 54 -6.17 9.36 5.09
CA VAL A 54 -6.11 8.20 4.20
C VAL A 54 -6.85 7.02 4.81
N LEU A 55 -6.58 6.69 6.08
CA LEU A 55 -7.25 5.59 6.77
C LEU A 55 -8.73 5.87 6.99
N LYS A 56 -9.11 7.13 7.26
CA LYS A 56 -10.52 7.52 7.31
C LYS A 56 -11.22 7.27 5.98
N SER A 57 -10.60 7.69 4.87
CA SER A 57 -11.15 7.48 3.52
C SER A 57 -11.29 5.99 3.20
N ALA A 58 -10.28 5.18 3.52
CA ALA A 58 -10.32 3.73 3.36
C ALA A 58 -11.43 3.07 4.19
N ALA A 59 -11.65 3.53 5.42
CA ALA A 59 -12.75 3.08 6.27
C ALA A 59 -14.12 3.47 5.72
N GLN A 60 -14.27 4.67 5.15
CA GLN A 60 -15.53 5.10 4.54
C GLN A 60 -15.85 4.34 3.23
N MET A 61 -14.82 3.91 2.49
CA MET A 61 -14.99 3.10 1.27
C MET A 61 -15.22 1.60 1.54
N SER A 62 -15.08 1.14 2.78
CA SER A 62 -15.19 -0.29 3.13
C SER A 62 -16.59 -0.89 2.96
N GLY A 63 -17.63 -0.04 2.91
CA GLY A 63 -19.02 -0.50 2.93
C GLY A 63 -19.55 -0.91 4.31
N HIS A 64 -18.74 -0.80 5.37
CA HIS A 64 -19.24 -0.95 6.74
C HIS A 64 -20.14 0.24 7.08
N GLU A 65 -21.45 0.02 7.22
CA GLU A 65 -22.44 1.06 7.54
C GLU A 65 -22.05 1.88 8.79
N ALA A 66 -21.49 1.21 9.80
CA ALA A 66 -21.01 1.84 11.02
C ALA A 66 -19.83 2.83 10.79
N LEU A 67 -19.08 2.68 9.70
CA LEU A 67 -17.99 3.57 9.29
C LEU A 67 -18.40 4.61 8.25
N SER A 68 -19.63 4.57 7.74
CA SER A 68 -20.17 5.56 6.81
C SER A 68 -20.46 6.92 7.48
N GLY A 69 -20.56 6.94 8.81
CA GLY A 69 -20.80 8.14 9.60
C GLY A 69 -19.61 9.08 9.73
N SER A 70 -19.80 10.20 10.44
CA SER A 70 -18.71 11.12 10.75
C SER A 70 -17.88 10.59 11.93
N PHE A 71 -16.59 10.36 11.68
CA PHE A 71 -15.61 10.06 12.72
C PHE A 71 -14.27 10.73 12.46
N THR A 72 -13.43 10.69 13.48
CA THR A 72 -12.03 11.08 13.44
C THR A 72 -11.17 9.90 13.83
N VAL A 73 -10.01 9.76 13.17
CA VAL A 73 -8.95 8.84 13.59
C VAL A 73 -8.15 9.53 14.70
N LYS A 74 -7.96 8.85 15.83
CA LYS A 74 -7.35 9.42 17.05
C LYS A 74 -5.94 8.93 17.32
N LYS A 75 -5.66 7.66 17.03
CA LYS A 75 -4.35 7.03 17.17
C LYS A 75 -4.19 6.07 16.01
N VAL A 76 -3.01 6.06 15.39
CA VAL A 76 -2.62 5.09 14.38
C VAL A 76 -1.37 4.38 14.90
N LEU A 77 -1.39 3.05 14.83
CA LEU A 77 -0.22 2.20 14.94
C LEU A 77 -0.02 1.57 13.56
N CYS A 78 1.20 1.55 13.06
CA CYS A 78 1.50 0.95 11.78
C CYS A 78 2.77 0.12 11.89
N SER A 79 2.73 -1.06 11.28
CA SER A 79 3.85 -2.00 11.24
C SER A 79 3.75 -2.82 9.96
N GLY A 80 4.86 -2.87 9.21
CA GLY A 80 4.90 -3.51 7.89
C GLY A 80 3.86 -2.91 6.94
N ASP A 81 2.98 -3.78 6.44
CA ASP A 81 1.84 -3.51 5.56
C ASP A 81 0.51 -3.40 6.31
N TRP A 82 0.52 -3.36 7.64
CA TRP A 82 -0.68 -3.29 8.47
C TRP A 82 -0.75 -2.01 9.31
N ALA A 83 -1.97 -1.55 9.54
CA ALA A 83 -2.23 -0.44 10.43
C ALA A 83 -3.46 -0.69 11.31
N LYS A 84 -3.38 -0.24 12.56
CA LYS A 84 -4.48 -0.26 13.54
C LYS A 84 -4.82 1.17 13.92
N ALA A 85 -6.07 1.58 13.68
CA ALA A 85 -6.54 2.91 14.02
C ALA A 85 -7.63 2.88 15.09
N ARG A 86 -7.49 3.74 16.10
CA ARG A 86 -8.57 4.03 17.05
C ARG A 86 -9.39 5.19 16.53
N ILE A 87 -10.72 5.05 16.51
CA ILE A 87 -11.62 6.09 16.00
C ILE A 87 -12.47 6.73 17.11
N SER A 88 -13.04 7.91 16.83
CA SER A 88 -13.92 8.63 17.77
C SER A 88 -15.32 8.04 17.89
N MET A 89 -15.76 7.24 16.92
CA MET A 89 -17.02 6.54 17.02
C MET A 89 -16.91 5.42 18.05
N LYS A 90 -17.87 5.37 18.97
CA LYS A 90 -18.13 4.16 19.76
C LYS A 90 -19.16 3.35 19.01
N ALA A 91 -18.85 2.10 18.67
CA ALA A 91 -19.90 1.15 18.35
C ALA A 91 -20.85 1.07 19.58
N PRO A 92 -22.17 1.03 19.35
CA PRO A 92 -23.11 0.88 20.45
C PRO A 92 -22.78 -0.41 21.22
N ASN A 93 -22.76 -0.32 22.56
CA ASN A 93 -22.47 -1.42 23.48
C ASN A 93 -21.04 -1.99 23.46
N THR A 94 -20.06 -1.29 22.86
CA THR A 94 -18.65 -1.71 22.94
C THR A 94 -17.85 -0.87 23.94
N ASN A 95 -17.17 -1.56 24.86
CA ASN A 95 -16.09 -1.03 25.68
C ASN A 95 -15.00 -2.09 25.65
N PRO A 96 -13.84 -1.85 25.00
CA PRO A 96 -13.16 -0.58 24.69
C PRO A 96 -13.62 0.17 23.41
N PRO A 97 -13.12 1.42 23.18
CA PRO A 97 -13.31 2.22 21.95
C PRO A 97 -13.10 1.44 20.65
N SER A 98 -13.81 1.84 19.60
CA SER A 98 -13.78 1.14 18.33
C SER A 98 -12.43 1.30 17.62
N ILE A 99 -11.97 0.18 17.11
CA ILE A 99 -10.72 -0.01 16.39
C ILE A 99 -11.07 -0.43 14.98
N VAL A 100 -10.29 0.05 14.01
CA VAL A 100 -10.32 -0.42 12.63
C VAL A 100 -8.94 -0.99 12.31
N LEU A 101 -8.91 -2.19 11.74
CA LEU A 101 -7.69 -2.81 11.21
C LEU A 101 -7.64 -2.58 9.70
N PHE A 102 -6.46 -2.24 9.21
CA PHE A 102 -6.20 -2.01 7.81
C PHE A 102 -5.02 -2.84 7.31
N HIS A 103 -5.10 -3.22 6.05
CA HIS A 103 -4.03 -3.87 5.31
C HIS A 103 -3.75 -3.08 4.03
N ASN A 104 -2.48 -2.90 3.71
CA ASN A 104 -2.02 -2.29 2.48
C ASN A 104 -1.57 -3.37 1.50
N ASP A 105 -2.22 -3.45 0.35
CA ASP A 105 -1.95 -4.45 -0.69
C ASP A 105 -1.06 -3.93 -1.83
N GLY A 106 -0.44 -2.76 -1.64
CA GLY A 106 0.33 -2.05 -2.66
C GLY A 106 -0.48 -1.10 -3.54
N ALA A 107 -1.81 -1.24 -3.62
CA ALA A 107 -2.70 -0.29 -4.29
C ALA A 107 -3.24 0.77 -3.33
N GLY A 108 -3.38 0.42 -2.05
CA GLY A 108 -3.76 1.35 -0.99
C GLY A 108 -4.16 0.66 0.29
N TRP A 109 -4.58 1.45 1.28
CA TRP A 109 -5.11 0.93 2.52
C TRP A 109 -6.54 0.43 2.34
N ARG A 110 -6.82 -0.78 2.80
CA ARG A 110 -8.15 -1.37 2.84
C ARG A 110 -8.52 -1.74 4.25
N THR A 111 -9.79 -1.56 4.59
CA THR A 111 -10.33 -2.00 5.88
C THR A 111 -10.49 -3.51 5.88
N VAL A 112 -9.91 -4.16 6.89
CA VAL A 112 -10.02 -5.61 7.09
C VAL A 112 -11.15 -5.91 8.07
N THR A 113 -11.16 -5.22 9.21
CA THR A 113 -12.18 -5.42 10.23
C THR A 113 -12.40 -4.17 11.07
N TYR A 114 -13.55 -4.14 11.75
CA TYR A 114 -13.98 -3.07 12.63
C TYR A 114 -14.64 -3.65 13.88
N GLY A 115 -14.26 -3.13 15.05
CA GLY A 115 -14.91 -3.50 16.29
C GLY A 115 -14.08 -3.14 17.51
N SER A 116 -14.38 -3.80 18.63
CA SER A 116 -13.63 -3.66 19.88
C SER A 116 -13.06 -5.01 20.28
N GLY A 117 -11.73 -5.11 20.44
CA GLY A 117 -11.10 -6.29 21.03
C GLY A 117 -10.99 -7.53 20.14
N PHE A 118 -11.08 -7.39 18.81
CA PHE A 118 -10.67 -8.47 17.91
C PHE A 118 -9.16 -8.70 18.01
N GLY A 119 -8.73 -9.96 17.84
CA GLY A 119 -7.31 -10.32 17.82
C GLY A 119 -6.75 -10.17 16.41
N CYS A 120 -5.65 -9.43 16.25
CA CYS A 120 -5.03 -9.22 14.94
C CYS A 120 -4.63 -10.55 14.25
N ALA A 121 -4.17 -11.55 15.00
CA ALA A 121 -3.80 -12.85 14.44
C ALA A 121 -4.99 -13.60 13.80
N GLY A 122 -6.21 -13.44 14.34
CA GLY A 122 -7.42 -14.02 13.77
C GLY A 122 -7.80 -13.41 12.41
N GLU A 123 -7.35 -12.19 12.15
CA GLU A 123 -7.55 -11.45 10.91
C GLU A 123 -6.40 -11.65 9.90
N GLY A 124 -5.43 -12.51 10.21
CA GLY A 124 -4.30 -12.84 9.34
C GLY A 124 -3.06 -11.97 9.52
N VAL A 125 -2.99 -11.12 10.54
CA VAL A 125 -1.80 -10.31 10.83
C VAL A 125 -0.65 -11.22 11.30
N PRO A 126 0.55 -11.13 10.72
CA PRO A 126 1.72 -11.88 11.18
C PRO A 126 2.03 -11.61 12.67
N PRO A 127 2.46 -12.60 13.47
CA PRO A 127 2.64 -12.45 14.91
C PRO A 127 3.56 -11.30 15.33
N SER A 128 4.68 -11.09 14.62
CA SER A 128 5.60 -9.98 14.90
C SER A 128 4.94 -8.61 14.70
N ILE A 129 4.12 -8.48 13.65
CA ILE A 129 3.38 -7.26 13.34
C ILE A 129 2.22 -7.07 14.34
N ALA A 130 1.52 -8.15 14.71
CA ALA A 130 0.44 -8.10 15.69
C ALA A 130 0.93 -7.51 17.03
N ALA A 131 2.09 -7.97 17.52
CA ALA A 131 2.70 -7.44 18.73
C ALA A 131 3.00 -5.93 18.64
N GLU A 132 3.54 -5.46 17.51
CA GLU A 132 3.80 -4.04 17.27
C GLU A 132 2.52 -3.21 17.14
N LEU A 133 1.45 -3.82 16.61
CA LEU A 133 0.13 -3.23 16.59
C LEU A 133 -0.56 -3.26 17.96
N GLU A 134 0.07 -3.74 19.03
CA GLU A 134 -0.54 -3.90 20.37
C GLU A 134 -1.77 -4.82 20.32
N CYS A 135 -1.66 -5.89 19.53
CA CYS A 135 -2.51 -7.07 19.47
C CYS A 135 -1.68 -8.31 19.86
#